data_AF-A0A2M7ADQ7-F1
#
_entry.id   AF-A0A2M7ADQ7-F1
#
_cell.length_a   1.000
_cell.length_b   1.000
_cell.length_c   1.000
_cell.angle_alpha   90.00
_cell.angle_beta   90.00
_cell.angle_gamma   90.00
#
_symmetry.space_group_name_H-M   'P 1'
#
loop_
_entity.id
_entity.type
_entity.pdbx_description
1 polymer ?
#
loop_
_entity_poly.entity_id
_entity_poly.type
_entity_poly.pdbx_seq_one_letter_code
_entity_poly.pdbx_strand_id
1 'polypeptide(L)' 'MKIKRGFIYLADLNPKIGTEPGKVRPVLVLQTNLLNNIHPSTIVCPLTTKVEKKANYLLVHSWLNSYKAARGTEGRKYP' A
#
# COMPACT_ATOMS: atom_id res chain seq x y z
N MET A 1 -1.22 -14.76 -9.82
CA MET A 1 -0.62 -13.40 -9.91
C MET A 1 0.19 -13.15 -8.65
N LYS A 2 1.45 -12.70 -8.71
CA LYS A 2 2.24 -12.39 -7.51
C LYS A 2 1.95 -10.95 -7.06
N ILE A 3 1.13 -10.81 -6.01
CA ILE A 3 0.83 -9.52 -5.39
C ILE A 3 2.00 -9.10 -4.51
N LYS A 4 2.53 -7.89 -4.73
CA LYS A 4 3.73 -7.40 -4.02
C LYS A 4 3.42 -6.18 -3.16
N ARG A 5 3.86 -6.21 -1.91
CA ARG A 5 3.81 -5.09 -0.96
C ARG A 5 4.48 -3.85 -1.55
N GLY A 6 3.83 -2.70 -1.38
CA GLY A 6 4.31 -1.40 -1.87
C GLY A 6 3.98 -1.11 -3.33
N PHE A 7 3.34 -2.04 -4.04
CA PHE A 7 2.86 -1.82 -5.41
C PHE A 7 1.40 -1.38 -5.40
N ILE A 8 1.02 -0.64 -6.44
CA ILE A 8 -0.34 -0.17 -6.67
C ILE A 8 -1.02 -1.07 -7.70
N TYR A 9 -2.25 -1.48 -7.40
CA TYR A 9 -3.09 -2.28 -8.29
C TYR A 9 -4.47 -1.64 -8.43
N LEU A 10 -5.20 -1.94 -9.52
CA LEU A 10 -6.63 -1.64 -9.60
C LEU A 10 -7.41 -2.77 -8.91
N ALA A 11 -8.34 -2.40 -8.03
CA ALA A 11 -9.25 -3.33 -7.38
C ALA A 11 -10.69 -2.86 -7.51
N ASP A 12 -11.60 -3.78 -7.79
CA ASP A 12 -13.04 -3.54 -7.68
C ASP A 12 -13.48 -3.70 -6.23
N LEU A 13 -13.98 -2.62 -5.63
CA LEU A 13 -14.42 -2.57 -4.23
C LEU A 13 -15.96 -2.52 -4.12
N ASN A 14 -16.66 -3.05 -5.12
CA ASN A 14 -18.12 -3.20 -5.06
C ASN A 14 -18.53 -4.59 -4.53
N PRO A 15 -19.71 -4.70 -3.89
CA PRO A 15 -20.63 -3.63 -3.53
C PRO A 15 -20.12 -2.80 -2.35
N LYS A 16 -20.38 -1.50 -2.37
CA LYS A 16 -20.03 -0.59 -1.27
C LYS A 16 -21.09 -0.67 -0.17
N ILE A 17 -20.65 -0.73 1.09
CA ILE A 17 -21.51 -0.60 2.27
C ILE A 17 -21.19 0.71 3.00
N GLY A 18 -22.21 1.55 3.24
CA GLY A 18 -22.08 2.78 4.04
C GLY A 18 -21.07 3.81 3.49
N THR A 19 -20.01 4.09 4.25
CA THR A 19 -18.94 5.04 3.88
C THR A 19 -17.69 4.38 3.33
N GLU A 20 -17.68 3.05 3.15
CA GLU A 20 -16.53 2.30 2.65
C GLU A 20 -16.10 2.77 1.25
N PRO A 21 -14.82 2.60 0.89
CA PRO A 21 -14.34 2.85 -0.46
C PRO A 21 -15.02 1.88 -1.45
N GLY A 22 -15.73 2.40 -2.44
CA GLY A 22 -16.39 1.60 -3.50
C GLY A 22 -15.80 1.83 -4.89
N LYS A 23 -16.39 1.22 -5.93
CA LYS A 23 -15.95 1.29 -7.34
C LYS A 23 -14.60 0.60 -7.59
N VAL A 24 -14.20 0.57 -8.86
CA VAL A 24 -12.83 0.22 -9.25
C VAL A 24 -11.90 1.39 -8.96
N ARG A 25 -10.88 1.19 -8.13
CA ARG A 25 -9.91 2.24 -7.78
C ARG A 25 -8.50 1.71 -7.54
N PRO A 26 -7.47 2.57 -7.66
CA PRO A 26 -6.12 2.19 -7.29
C PRO A 26 -6.03 1.92 -5.77
N VAL A 27 -5.30 0.87 -5.41
CA VAL A 27 -5.07 0.44 -4.02
C VAL A 27 -3.59 0.14 -3.81
N LEU A 28 -3.05 0.53 -2.66
CA LEU A 28 -1.69 0.20 -2.23
C LEU A 28 -1.68 -1.10 -1.44
N VAL A 29 -0.85 -2.07 -1.82
CA VAL A 29 -0.70 -3.32 -1.06
C VAL A 29 0.12 -3.08 0.20
N LEU A 30 -0.50 -3.31 1.36
CA LEU A 30 0.14 -3.19 2.68
C LEU A 30 0.60 -4.53 3.24
N GLN A 31 -0.10 -5.62 2.91
CA GLN A 31 0.19 -6.97 3.38
C GLN A 31 1.59 -7.45 3.00
N THR A 32 2.19 -8.28 3.85
CA THR A 32 3.52 -8.86 3.62
C THR A 32 3.53 -9.81 2.43
N ASN A 33 4.63 -9.84 1.69
CA ASN A 33 4.79 -10.74 0.53
C ASN A 33 4.71 -12.22 0.92
N LEU A 34 5.08 -12.56 2.17
CA LEU A 34 4.94 -13.92 2.69
C LEU A 34 3.47 -14.34 2.67
N LEU A 35 2.58 -13.49 3.22
CA LEU A 35 1.17 -13.81 3.31
C LEU A 35 0.44 -13.68 1.97
N ASN A 36 0.86 -12.76 1.10
CA ASN A 36 0.29 -12.61 -0.26
C ASN A 36 0.45 -13.87 -1.13
N ASN A 37 1.43 -14.73 -0.84
CA ASN A 37 1.65 -15.97 -1.59
C ASN A 37 0.87 -17.16 -1.02
N ILE A 38 0.38 -17.06 0.22
CA ILE A 38 -0.21 -18.17 0.97
C ILE A 38 -1.72 -17.96 1.13
N HIS A 39 -2.12 -16.73 1.41
CA HIS A 39 -3.49 -16.38 1.78
C HIS A 39 -4.26 -15.82 0.58
N PRO A 40 -5.53 -16.21 0.38
CA PRO A 40 -6.35 -15.73 -0.74
C PRO A 40 -6.67 -14.23 -0.63
N SER A 41 -6.75 -13.68 0.59
CA SER A 41 -7.03 -12.26 0.82
C SER A 41 -5.76 -11.43 0.99
N THR A 42 -5.81 -10.17 0.56
CA THR A 42 -4.74 -9.19 0.68
C THR A 42 -5.21 -7.92 1.38
N ILE A 43 -4.48 -7.46 2.39
CA ILE A 43 -4.70 -6.14 3.01
C ILE A 43 -4.20 -5.03 2.08
N VAL A 44 -5.10 -4.12 1.73
CA VAL A 44 -4.84 -2.98 0.84
C VAL A 44 -5.34 -1.66 1.43
N CYS A 45 -4.72 -0.56 1.02
CA CYS A 45 -5.18 0.80 1.32
C CYS A 45 -5.73 1.46 0.05
N PRO A 46 -7.04 1.76 -0.01
CA PRO A 46 -7.62 2.42 -1.16
C PRO A 46 -7.16 3.87 -1.33
N LEU A 47 -6.81 4.25 -2.55
CA LEU A 47 -6.36 5.60 -2.89
C LEU A 47 -7.53 6.46 -3.41
N THR A 48 -7.42 7.77 -3.19
CA THR A 48 -8.39 8.77 -3.62
C THR A 48 -7.70 9.98 -4.22
N THR A 49 -8.32 10.59 -5.22
CA THR A 49 -7.88 11.87 -5.80
C THR A 49 -8.34 13.07 -4.97
N LYS A 50 -9.34 12.89 -4.09
CA LYS A 50 -9.79 13.92 -3.15
C LYS A 50 -8.85 13.96 -1.94
N VAL A 51 -7.86 14.83 -1.99
CA VAL A 51 -6.83 14.98 -0.94
C VAL A 51 -7.25 16.07 0.05
N GLU A 52 -7.32 15.71 1.33
CA GLU A 52 -7.56 16.65 2.43
C GLU A 52 -6.22 17.24 2.90
N LYS A 53 -5.98 18.53 2.63
CA LYS A 53 -4.69 19.19 2.92
C LYS A 53 -4.34 19.27 4.42
N LYS A 54 -5.35 19.11 5.29
CA LYS A 54 -5.21 19.13 6.76
C LYS A 54 -5.23 17.73 7.37
N ALA A 55 -5.13 16.68 6.56
CA ALA A 55 -5.13 15.32 7.07
C ALA A 55 -3.86 15.06 7.91
N ASN A 56 -4.03 14.41 9.06
CA ASN A 56 -2.91 13.86 9.80
C ASN A 56 -2.38 12.65 9.04
N TYR A 57 -1.08 12.62 8.78
CA TYR A 57 -0.44 11.48 8.14
C TYR A 57 -0.46 10.28 9.08
N LEU A 58 -0.98 9.15 8.60
CA LEU A 58 -0.90 7.91 9.34
C LEU A 58 0.50 7.32 9.16
N LEU A 59 1.30 7.33 10.22
CA LEU A 59 2.62 6.70 10.22
C LEU A 59 2.46 5.19 10.21
N VAL A 60 2.57 4.60 9.01
CA VAL A 60 2.71 3.15 8.88
C VAL A 60 4.19 2.83 9.04
N HIS A 61 4.56 2.09 10.10
CA HIS A 61 5.91 1.55 10.25
C HIS A 61 6.12 0.41 9.23
N SER A 62 6.28 0.81 7.96
CA SER A 62 6.60 -0.07 6.87
C SER A 62 7.99 0.30 6.39
N TRP A 63 8.95 -0.61 6.59
CA TRP A 63 10.22 -0.54 5.90
C TRP A 63 9.95 -0.70 4.41
N LEU A 64 9.76 0.43 3.71
CA LEU A 64 9.89 0.45 2.27
C LEU A 64 11.38 0.26 2.05
N ASN A 65 11.76 -0.90 1.53
CA ASN A 65 13.01 -1.05 0.81
C ASN A 65 12.96 -0.05 -0.36
N SER A 66 13.28 1.21 -0.08
CA SER A 66 13.51 2.22 -1.09
C SER A 66 14.60 1.65 -1.98
N TYR A 67 14.25 1.52 -3.26
CA TYR A 67 15.08 1.17 -4.38
C TYR A 67 16.54 1.66 -4.21
N LYS A 68 17.42 0.84 -3.60
CA LYS A 68 18.88 1.06 -3.51
C LYS A 68 19.56 0.76 -4.85
N ALA A 69 19.01 1.26 -5.95
CA ALA A 69 19.54 1.02 -7.30
C ALA A 69 19.68 2.30 -8.14
N ALA A 70 19.76 3.49 -7.53
CA ALA A 70 20.02 4.71 -8.29
C ALA A 70 20.98 5.73 -7.66
N ARG A 71 21.40 5.59 -6.39
CA ARG A 71 22.45 6.46 -5.84
C ARG A 71 23.35 5.68 -4.90
N GLY A 72 24.65 5.81 -5.16
CA GLY A 72 25.69 5.28 -4.31
C GLY A 72 25.65 5.88 -2.90
N THR A 73 26.41 5.19 -2.06
CA THR A 73 26.95 5.59 -0.75
C THR A 73 25.99 5.74 0.44
N GLU A 74 26.41 4.98 1.45
CA GLU A 74 26.29 5.16 2.89
C GLU A 74 24.99 4.81 3.60
N GLY A 75 25.15 3.85 4.50
CA GLY A 75 24.14 3.39 5.41
C GLY A 75 23.81 4.45 6.45
N ARG A 76 22.56 4.41 6.89
CA ARG A 76 22.24 4.70 8.27
C ARG A 76 21.37 3.54 8.79
N LYS A 77 21.94 2.79 9.74
CA LYS A 77 21.15 2.14 10.78
C LYS A 77 20.68 3.27 11.71
N TYR A 78 19.41 3.22 12.09
CA TYR A 78 18.83 4.02 13.17
C TYR A 78 18.25 3.04 14.20
N PRO A 79 18.10 3.46 15.47
CA PRO A 79 18.26 2.63 16.67
C PRO A 79 17.28 1.47 16.79
#